data_AF-A0A537GX22-F1
#
_entry.id   AF-A0A537GX22-F1
#
_cell.length_a   1.000
_cell.length_b   1.000
_cell.length_c   1.000
_cell.angle_alpha   90.00
_cell.angle_beta   90.00
_cell.angle_gamma   90.00
#
_symmetry.space_group_name_H-M   'P 1'
#
loop_
_entity.id
_entity.type
_entity.pdbx_description
1 polymer ?
#
loop_
_entity_poly.entity_id
_entity_poly.type
_entity_poly.pdbx_seq_one_letter_code
_entity_poly.pdbx_strand_id
1 'polypeptide(L)'
;MNDEDLGKILTDTRLAQFGDSLLNFAYSIALTETTGRPRGTKVPDKILADAAAKAGLRKRLPRRVGRGDVANSLEALLGHVWLQKMITLEEIVACLKTENLDPSKNFSTLVEISLSKLEQQS
;
A
#
# COMPACT_ATOMS: atom_id res chain seq x y z
N MET A 1 12.39 13.68 2.34
CA MET A 1 12.37 13.00 3.65
C MET A 1 13.64 12.16 3.70
N ASN A 2 14.35 12.09 4.82
CA ASN A 2 15.55 11.25 4.88
C ASN A 2 15.18 9.76 4.94
N ASP A 3 16.14 8.87 4.65
CA ASP A 3 15.90 7.42 4.63
C ASP A 3 15.59 6.85 6.02
N GLU A 4 16.03 7.51 7.09
CA GLU A 4 15.79 7.06 8.46
C GLU A 4 14.32 7.26 8.88
N ASP A 5 13.75 8.41 8.53
CA ASP A 5 12.34 8.74 8.80
C ASP A 5 11.41 7.87 7.96
N LEU A 6 11.77 7.60 6.71
CA LEU A 6 11.06 6.61 5.89
C LEU A 6 11.15 5.21 6.50
N GLY A 7 12.33 4.79 6.95
CA GLY A 7 12.52 3.48 7.61
C GLY A 7 11.63 3.32 8.85
N LYS A 8 11.45 4.38 9.65
CA LYS A 8 10.55 4.38 10.81
C LYS A 8 9.10 4.17 10.40
N ILE A 9 8.63 4.84 9.34
CA ILE A 9 7.28 4.65 8.80
C ILE A 9 7.09 3.21 8.31
N LEU A 10 8.02 2.71 7.48
CA LEU A 10 7.93 1.39 6.85
C LEU A 10 8.01 0.21 7.84
N THR A 11 8.49 0.45 9.06
CA THR A 11 8.63 -0.58 10.10
C THR A 11 7.64 -0.40 11.25
N ASP A 12 6.75 0.60 11.20
CA ASP A 12 5.72 0.79 12.22
C ASP A 12 4.60 -0.24 12.05
N THR A 13 4.58 -1.21 12.96
CA THR A 13 3.60 -2.30 12.97
C THR A 13 2.18 -1.85 13.28
N ARG A 14 1.98 -0.78 14.06
CA ARG A 14 0.64 -0.25 14.34
C ARG A 14 0.09 0.48 13.12
N LEU A 15 0.97 1.18 12.42
CA LEU A 15 0.64 1.82 11.16
C LEU A 15 0.33 0.80 10.07
N ALA A 16 1.08 -0.31 10.01
CA ALA A 16 0.78 -1.44 9.13
C ALA A 16 -0.61 -2.02 9.40
N GLN A 17 -0.97 -2.29 10.66
CA GLN A 17 -2.30 -2.82 11.02
C GLN A 17 -3.45 -1.89 10.62
N PHE A 18 -3.25 -0.58 10.80
CA PHE A 18 -4.20 0.43 10.33
C PHE A 18 -4.29 0.42 8.79
N GLY A 19 -3.14 0.38 8.11
CA GLY A 19 -3.03 0.27 6.66
C GLY A 19 -3.73 -0.96 6.09
N ASP A 20 -3.53 -2.15 6.68
CA ASP A 20 -4.21 -3.40 6.28
C ASP A 20 -5.74 -3.20 6.27
N SER A 21 -6.28 -2.60 7.34
CA SER A 21 -7.72 -2.32 7.43
C SER A 21 -8.21 -1.37 6.33
N LEU A 22 -7.47 -0.28 6.08
CA LEU A 22 -7.76 0.68 5.01
C LEU A 22 -7.73 0.02 3.63
N LEU A 23 -6.68 -0.75 3.33
CA LEU A 23 -6.48 -1.37 2.03
C LEU A 23 -7.48 -2.49 1.76
N ASN A 24 -7.84 -3.27 2.78
CA ASN A 24 -8.90 -4.28 2.67
C ASN A 24 -10.24 -3.64 2.31
N PHE A 25 -10.56 -2.49 2.93
CA PHE A 25 -11.77 -1.75 2.60
C PHE A 25 -11.73 -1.18 1.19
N ALA A 26 -10.64 -0.48 0.83
CA ALA A 26 -10.49 0.10 -0.51
C ALA A 26 -10.52 -0.96 -1.63
N TYR A 27 -9.86 -2.11 -1.40
CA TYR A 27 -9.86 -3.22 -2.36
C TYR A 27 -11.24 -3.87 -2.50
N SER A 28 -11.99 -3.97 -1.39
CA SER A 28 -13.37 -4.45 -1.39
C SER A 28 -14.30 -3.52 -2.19
N ILE A 29 -14.13 -2.19 -2.06
CA ILE A 29 -14.85 -1.21 -2.88
C ILE A 29 -14.48 -1.39 -4.36
N ALA A 30 -13.19 -1.44 -4.67
CA ALA A 30 -12.71 -1.58 -6.05
C ALA A 30 -13.31 -2.82 -6.73
N LEU A 31 -13.30 -3.98 -6.06
CA LEU A 31 -13.93 -5.19 -6.58
C LEU A 31 -15.46 -5.08 -6.69
N THR A 32 -16.10 -4.43 -5.72
CA THR A 32 -17.56 -4.21 -5.76
C THR A 32 -17.95 -3.37 -6.97
N GLU A 33 -17.23 -2.28 -7.23
CA GLU A 33 -17.48 -1.39 -8.37
C GLU A 33 -17.13 -2.07 -9.70
N THR A 34 -16.02 -2.79 -9.79
CA THR A 34 -15.62 -3.50 -11.02
C THR A 34 -16.57 -4.65 -11.36
N THR A 35 -17.10 -5.38 -10.38
CA THR A 35 -17.97 -6.55 -10.62
C THR A 35 -19.47 -6.21 -10.59
N GLY A 36 -19.84 -5.00 -10.16
CA GLY A 36 -21.23 -4.61 -9.95
C GLY A 36 -21.94 -5.35 -8.81
N ARG A 37 -21.21 -6.05 -7.94
CA ARG A 37 -21.78 -6.86 -6.85
C ARG A 37 -21.01 -6.62 -5.54
N PRO A 38 -21.68 -6.34 -4.41
CA PRO A 38 -21.01 -6.16 -3.13
C PRO A 38 -20.10 -7.34 -2.78
N ARG A 39 -18.82 -7.05 -2.51
CA ARG A 39 -17.81 -8.01 -2.06
C ARG A 39 -16.97 -7.39 -0.94
N GLY A 40 -16.77 -8.16 0.13
CA GLY A 40 -15.75 -7.92 1.14
C GLY A 40 -14.65 -8.96 1.00
N THR A 41 -13.40 -8.55 0.85
CA THR A 41 -12.26 -9.48 0.81
C THR A 41 -11.03 -8.85 1.44
N LYS A 42 -10.21 -9.71 2.06
CA LYS A 42 -8.86 -9.34 2.45
C LYS A 42 -7.94 -9.34 1.22
N VAL A 43 -7.00 -8.40 1.15
CA VAL A 43 -5.93 -8.41 0.16
C VAL A 43 -4.94 -9.51 0.54
N PRO A 44 -4.60 -10.44 -0.36
CA PRO A 44 -3.60 -11.45 -0.06
C PRO A 44 -2.21 -10.83 0.19
N ASP A 45 -1.56 -11.15 1.32
CA ASP A 45 -0.23 -10.65 1.69
C ASP A 45 0.82 -10.89 0.60
N LYS A 46 0.67 -11.97 -0.17
CA LYS A 46 1.55 -12.27 -1.32
C LYS A 46 1.51 -11.14 -2.35
N ILE A 47 0.33 -10.62 -2.67
CA ILE A 47 0.14 -9.54 -3.65
C ILE A 47 0.82 -8.26 -3.14
N LEU A 48 0.62 -7.94 -1.85
CA LEU A 48 1.23 -6.78 -1.21
C LEU A 48 2.74 -6.89 -1.15
N ALA A 49 3.28 -8.05 -0.76
CA ALA A 49 4.72 -8.28 -0.73
C ALA A 49 5.36 -8.19 -2.12
N ASP A 50 4.71 -8.77 -3.14
CA ASP A 50 5.19 -8.71 -4.52
C ASP A 50 5.15 -7.26 -5.05
N ALA A 51 4.08 -6.51 -4.76
CA ALA A 51 3.95 -5.10 -5.11
C ALA A 51 5.01 -4.22 -4.41
N ALA A 52 5.20 -4.41 -3.10
CA ALA A 52 6.20 -3.69 -2.32
C ALA A 52 7.63 -3.97 -2.81
N ALA A 53 7.92 -5.22 -3.18
CA ALA A 53 9.20 -5.58 -3.77
C ALA A 53 9.41 -4.93 -5.15
N LYS A 54 8.39 -4.93 -6.01
CA LYS A 54 8.42 -4.28 -7.34
C LYS A 54 8.66 -2.77 -7.24
N ALA A 55 7.98 -2.11 -6.30
CA ALA A 55 8.14 -0.68 -6.03
C ALA A 55 9.46 -0.32 -5.27
N GLY A 56 10.30 -1.31 -4.96
CA GLY A 56 11.61 -1.08 -4.36
C GLY A 56 11.63 -0.89 -2.84
N LEU A 57 10.51 -1.06 -2.14
CA LEU A 57 10.46 -0.92 -0.66
C LEU A 57 11.38 -1.92 0.04
N ARG A 58 11.57 -3.12 -0.52
CA ARG A 58 12.47 -4.14 0.04
C ARG A 58 13.90 -3.62 0.27
N LYS A 59 14.38 -2.71 -0.58
CA LYS A 59 15.73 -2.12 -0.49
C LYS A 59 15.84 -1.06 0.61
N ARG A 60 14.70 -0.48 1.01
CA ARG A 60 14.58 0.55 2.06
C ARG A 60 14.34 -0.06 3.46
N LEU A 61 14.11 -1.37 3.52
CA LEU A 61 13.94 -2.13 4.76
C LEU A 61 15.27 -2.67 5.32
N PRO A 62 15.34 -2.97 6.63
CA PRO A 62 16.48 -3.65 7.24
C PRO A 62 16.85 -4.96 6.53
N ARG A 63 18.10 -5.41 6.71
CA ARG A 63 18.63 -6.59 6.01
C ARG A 63 17.85 -7.88 6.36
N ARG A 64 17.44 -8.03 7.63
CA ARG A 64 16.71 -9.21 8.16
C ARG A 64 15.20 -8.95 8.21
N VAL A 65 14.54 -9.05 7.06
CA VAL A 65 13.07 -8.95 6.96
C VAL A 65 12.50 -10.10 6.14
N GLY A 66 11.37 -10.63 6.58
CA GLY A 66 10.60 -11.68 5.90
C GLY A 66 9.60 -11.13 4.89
N ARG A 67 8.89 -12.02 4.18
CA ARG A 67 7.85 -11.61 3.21
C ARG A 67 6.72 -10.81 3.87
N GLY A 68 6.31 -11.20 5.07
CA GLY A 68 5.27 -10.48 5.84
C GLY A 68 5.69 -9.05 6.15
N ASP A 69 6.93 -8.84 6.58
CA ASP A 69 7.45 -7.49 6.85
C ASP A 69 7.48 -6.61 5.59
N VAL A 70 7.72 -7.22 4.42
CA VAL A 70 7.68 -6.51 3.14
C VAL A 70 6.25 -6.08 2.79
N ALA A 71 5.25 -6.93 3.02
CA ALA A 71 3.84 -6.55 2.89
C ALA A 71 3.45 -5.45 3.88
N ASN A 72 3.78 -5.63 5.16
CA ASN A 72 3.51 -4.67 6.22
C ASN A 72 4.11 -3.29 5.93
N SER A 73 5.27 -3.23 5.25
CA SER A 73 5.89 -1.96 4.89
C SER A 73 5.06 -1.14 3.90
N LEU A 74 4.39 -1.80 2.97
CA LEU A 74 3.46 -1.17 2.04
C LEU A 74 2.20 -0.71 2.78
N GLU A 75 1.66 -1.56 3.66
CA GLU A 75 0.49 -1.21 4.48
C GLU A 75 0.78 0.02 5.35
N ALA A 76 1.94 0.05 6.02
CA ALA A 76 2.36 1.16 6.85
C ALA A 76 2.54 2.45 6.03
N LEU A 77 3.18 2.36 4.87
CA LEU A 77 3.33 3.49 3.96
C LEU A 77 1.97 4.09 3.58
N LEU A 78 1.03 3.26 3.12
CA LEU A 78 -0.28 3.71 2.67
C LEU A 78 -1.14 4.23 3.81
N GLY A 79 -1.08 3.58 4.99
CA GLY A 79 -1.68 4.10 6.21
C GLY A 79 -1.16 5.49 6.57
N HIS A 80 0.15 5.70 6.46
CA HIS A 80 0.79 7.00 6.74
C HIS A 80 0.28 8.10 5.83
N VAL A 81 0.43 7.93 4.50
CA VAL A 81 0.11 8.99 3.54
C VAL A 81 -1.38 9.35 3.54
N TRP A 82 -2.25 8.38 3.84
CA TRP A 82 -3.68 8.63 4.00
C TRP A 82 -3.99 9.42 5.28
N LEU A 83 -3.36 9.07 6.41
CA LEU A 83 -3.52 9.81 7.68
C LEU A 83 -3.03 11.26 7.54
N GLN A 84 -1.96 11.48 6.77
CA GLN A 84 -1.43 12.81 6.45
C GLN A 84 -2.22 13.54 5.35
N LYS A 85 -3.34 12.99 4.88
CA LYS A 85 -4.22 13.59 3.86
C LYS A 85 -3.51 13.86 2.51
N MET A 86 -2.45 13.12 2.20
CA MET A 86 -1.75 13.22 0.92
C MET A 86 -2.50 12.48 -0.19
N ILE A 87 -3.25 11.44 0.16
CA ILE A 87 -4.07 10.65 -0.75
C ILE A 87 -5.46 10.42 -0.14
N THR A 88 -6.50 10.39 -0.98
CA THR A 88 -7.87 10.09 -0.56
C THR A 88 -8.23 8.62 -0.70
N LEU A 89 -9.35 8.19 -0.11
CA LEU A 89 -9.85 6.83 -0.32
C LEU A 89 -10.22 6.60 -1.79
N GLU A 90 -10.80 7.60 -2.44
CA GLU A 90 -11.24 7.54 -3.83
C GLU A 90 -10.04 7.38 -4.78
N GLU A 91 -8.93 8.07 -4.52
CA GLU A 91 -7.68 7.90 -5.28
C GLU A 91 -7.11 6.47 -5.10
N ILE A 92 -7.11 5.94 -3.87
CA ILE A 92 -6.70 4.56 -3.61
C ILE A 92 -7.60 3.58 -4.38
N VAL A 93 -8.92 3.70 -4.25
CA VAL A 93 -9.89 2.84 -4.94
C VAL A 93 -9.70 2.91 -6.45
N ALA A 94 -9.55 4.10 -7.02
CA ALA A 94 -9.33 4.30 -8.45
C ALA A 94 -8.05 3.59 -8.94
N CYS A 95 -6.95 3.65 -8.19
CA CYS A 95 -5.74 2.89 -8.50
C CYS A 95 -5.92 1.37 -8.40
N LEU A 96 -6.76 0.91 -7.46
CA LEU A 96 -7.01 -0.52 -7.24
C LEU A 96 -8.02 -1.13 -8.20
N LYS A 97 -8.82 -0.32 -8.92
CA LYS A 97 -9.76 -0.82 -9.93
C LYS A 97 -9.06 -1.71 -10.93
N THR A 98 -9.52 -2.95 -10.99
CA THR A 98 -8.91 -4.00 -11.82
C THR A 98 -9.51 -3.97 -13.20
N GLU A 99 -9.20 -2.94 -14.01
CA GLU A 99 -9.45 -3.01 -15.45
C GLU A 99 -8.48 -3.99 -16.14
N ASN A 100 -7.37 -4.35 -15.47
CA ASN A 100 -6.37 -5.31 -15.96
C ASN A 100 -6.03 -6.41 -14.92
N LEU A 101 -5.58 -7.56 -15.42
CA LEU A 101 -5.36 -8.86 -14.74
C LEU A 101 -4.28 -8.92 -13.63
N ASP A 102 -3.68 -7.82 -13.18
CA ASP A 102 -2.59 -7.87 -12.17
C ASP A 102 -2.79 -6.88 -10.99
N PRO A 103 -3.42 -7.32 -9.89
CA PRO A 103 -3.54 -6.52 -8.67
C PRO A 103 -2.19 -6.08 -8.08
N SER A 104 -1.11 -6.87 -8.25
CA SER A 104 0.21 -6.51 -7.73
C SER A 104 0.76 -5.27 -8.43
N LYS A 105 0.48 -5.10 -9.72
CA LYS A 105 0.87 -3.89 -10.46
C LYS A 105 0.14 -2.65 -9.93
N ASN A 106 -1.17 -2.76 -9.69
CA ASN A 106 -1.97 -1.66 -9.15
C ASN A 106 -1.45 -1.18 -7.79
N PHE A 107 -1.13 -2.11 -6.88
CA PHE A 107 -0.51 -1.78 -5.60
C PHE A 107 0.90 -1.17 -5.76
N SER A 108 1.71 -1.65 -6.71
CA SER A 108 3.03 -1.07 -6.99
C SER A 108 2.93 0.39 -7.41
N THR A 109 2.01 0.71 -8.32
CA THR A 109 1.77 2.09 -8.76
C THR A 109 1.29 2.98 -7.61
N LEU A 110 0.44 2.44 -6.73
CA LEU A 110 -0.03 3.18 -5.55
C LEU A 110 1.13 3.50 -4.57
N VAL A 111 2.07 2.58 -4.40
CA VAL A 111 3.30 2.82 -3.63
C VAL A 111 4.15 3.90 -4.28
N GLU A 112 4.37 3.85 -5.59
CA GLU A 112 5.15 4.85 -6.34
C GLU A 112 4.55 6.26 -6.17
N ILE A 113 3.23 6.41 -6.33
CA ILE A 113 2.52 7.68 -6.10
C ILE A 113 2.72 8.17 -4.67
N SER A 114 2.64 7.27 -3.69
CA SER A 114 2.78 7.60 -2.27
C SER A 114 4.19 8.07 -1.93
N LEU A 115 5.21 7.41 -2.49
CA LEU A 115 6.61 7.81 -2.34
C LEU A 115 6.86 9.18 -2.99
N SER A 116 6.34 9.42 -4.19
CA SER A 116 6.47 10.73 -4.86
C SER A 116 5.82 11.87 -4.08
N LYS A 117 4.65 11.64 -3.46
CA LYS A 117 3.98 12.64 -2.60
C LYS A 117 4.78 12.95 -1.34
N LEU A 118 5.40 11.95 -0.72
CA LEU A 118 6.29 12.13 0.44
C LEU A 118 7.56 12.92 0.09
N GLU A 119 8.12 12.71 -1.10
CA GLU A 119 9.31 13.42 -1.58
C GLU A 119 9.02 14.90 -1.83
N GLN A 120 7.82 15.25 -2.31
CA GLN A 120 7.41 16.64 -2.58
C GLN A 120 7.12 17.48 -1.32
N GLN A 121 6.97 16.84 -0.16
CA GLN A 121 6.65 17.51 1.11
C GLN A 121 7.91 17.87 1.94
N SER A 122 9.09 17.47 1.46
CA SER A 122 10.39 17.69 2.12
C SER A 122 11.24 18.74 1.42
#